data_AF-A0A954WN08-F1
#
_entry.id   AF-A0A954WN08-F1
#
_cell.length_a   1.000
_cell.length_b   1.000
_cell.length_c   1.000
_cell.angle_alpha   90.00
_cell.angle_beta   90.00
_cell.angle_gamma   90.00
#
_symmetry.space_group_name_H-M   'P 1'
#
loop_
_entity.id
_entity.type
_entity.pdbx_description
1 polymer ?
#
loop_
_entity_poly.entity_id
_entity_poly.type
_entity_poly.pdbx_seq_one_letter_code
_entity_poly.pdbx_strand_id
1 'polypeptide(L)'
;PAASAVAGDGLVYVGSGFRGSFMGAFRPTGRGDIEGTDSVAWELTRDTPDVASPLLSGERLYFYKAKTGLLTCVNAKTGEPYFTAERIPGMSSTYASPIAAGGYVYLTDRSGKIVVIKDAGKLEIVATNDVGEPVDATPAPVGNQLFVRSADSLFCFSD
;
A
#
# COMPACT_ATOMS: atom_id res chain seq x y z
N PRO A 1 2.05 -9.23 -12.85
CA PRO A 1 1.62 -7.96 -12.20
C PRO A 1 2.80 -7.28 -11.50
N ALA A 2 2.89 -5.97 -11.61
CA ALA A 2 3.87 -5.14 -10.91
C ALA A 2 3.13 -4.01 -10.21
N ALA A 3 3.69 -3.50 -9.11
CA ALA A 3 3.18 -2.33 -8.42
C ALA A 3 3.01 -1.16 -9.41
N SER A 4 1.84 -0.51 -9.38
CA SER A 4 1.58 0.69 -10.17
C SER A 4 2.10 1.92 -9.44
N ALA A 5 2.54 2.93 -10.18
CA ALA A 5 2.92 4.22 -9.61
C ALA A 5 1.69 4.96 -9.06
N VAL A 6 1.86 5.69 -7.97
CA VAL A 6 0.86 6.63 -7.44
C VAL A 6 1.44 8.05 -7.49
N ALA A 7 0.58 9.07 -7.58
CA ALA A 7 1.03 10.46 -7.69
C ALA A 7 0.20 11.37 -6.79
N GLY A 8 0.84 12.40 -6.26
CA GLY A 8 0.23 13.42 -5.42
C GLY A 8 1.26 14.45 -4.96
N ASP A 9 0.81 15.65 -4.59
CA ASP A 9 1.66 16.74 -4.11
C ASP A 9 2.86 17.07 -5.03
N GLY A 10 2.71 16.91 -6.35
CA GLY A 10 3.75 17.18 -7.34
C GLY A 10 4.86 16.11 -7.40
N LEU A 11 4.67 14.97 -6.75
CA LEU A 11 5.57 13.83 -6.78
C LEU A 11 4.89 12.60 -7.39
N VAL A 12 5.70 11.73 -7.98
CA VAL A 12 5.31 10.40 -8.46
C VAL A 12 6.10 9.36 -7.66
N TYR A 13 5.40 8.37 -7.13
CA TYR A 13 5.93 7.32 -6.28
C TYR A 13 5.98 6.01 -7.06
N VAL A 14 7.17 5.44 -7.22
CA VAL A 14 7.39 4.22 -8.01
C VAL A 14 8.07 3.17 -7.14
N GLY A 15 7.48 1.98 -7.11
CA GLY A 15 8.00 0.83 -6.37
C GLY A 15 8.35 -0.34 -7.28
N SER A 16 9.36 -1.11 -6.90
CA SER A 16 9.75 -2.37 -7.51
C SER A 16 10.31 -3.34 -6.46
N GLY A 17 9.96 -4.61 -6.59
CA GLY A 17 10.38 -5.68 -5.66
C GLY A 17 10.90 -6.93 -6.35
N PHE A 18 10.78 -7.01 -7.67
CA PHE A 18 11.23 -8.16 -8.44
C PHE A 18 12.68 -7.96 -8.89
N ARG A 19 13.59 -8.79 -8.35
CA ARG A 19 15.06 -8.75 -8.61
C ARG A 19 15.79 -7.49 -8.13
N GLY A 20 15.15 -6.69 -7.30
CA GLY A 20 15.70 -5.52 -6.63
C GLY A 20 14.67 -4.96 -5.67
N SER A 21 15.10 -4.30 -4.61
CA SER A 21 14.20 -3.58 -3.70
C SER A 21 14.33 -2.10 -3.98
N PHE A 22 13.26 -1.47 -4.46
CA PHE A 22 13.21 -0.06 -4.75
C PHE A 22 11.85 0.55 -4.43
N MET A 23 11.86 1.71 -3.80
CA MET A 23 10.72 2.60 -3.67
C MET A 23 11.24 4.04 -3.69
N GLY A 24 10.77 4.86 -4.62
CA GLY A 24 11.28 6.22 -4.77
C GLY A 24 10.18 7.22 -5.06
N ALA A 25 10.47 8.49 -4.76
CA ALA A 25 9.65 9.63 -5.12
C ALA A 25 10.38 10.55 -6.09
N PHE A 26 9.68 10.94 -7.14
CA PHE A 26 10.24 11.67 -8.26
C PHE A 26 9.43 12.90 -8.59
N ARG A 27 10.11 14.02 -8.88
CA ARG A 27 9.49 15.19 -9.49
C ARG A 27 9.27 14.89 -10.98
N PRO A 28 8.04 14.97 -11.52
CA PRO A 28 7.72 14.56 -12.90
C PRO A 28 8.23 15.54 -13.97
N THR A 29 9.20 16.39 -13.64
CA THR A 29 9.82 17.38 -14.54
C THR A 29 11.21 16.96 -15.00
N GLY A 30 11.82 15.95 -14.37
CA GLY A 30 13.11 15.40 -14.77
C GLY A 30 13.09 14.78 -16.17
N ARG A 31 14.24 14.78 -16.86
CA ARG A 31 14.39 14.22 -18.20
C ARG A 31 15.71 13.48 -18.34
N GLY A 32 15.70 12.38 -19.09
CA GLY A 32 16.89 11.56 -19.29
C GLY A 32 17.22 10.71 -18.07
N ASP A 33 18.50 10.49 -17.83
CA ASP A 33 18.97 9.93 -16.56
C ASP A 33 18.89 11.00 -15.47
N ILE A 34 18.09 10.71 -14.44
CA ILE A 34 17.82 11.62 -13.33
C ILE A 34 18.53 11.22 -12.05
N GLU A 35 19.33 10.14 -12.08
CA GLU A 35 20.08 9.66 -10.92
C GLU A 35 20.98 10.78 -10.35
N GLY A 36 20.95 10.96 -9.02
CA GLY A 36 21.72 11.99 -8.33
C GLY A 36 21.26 13.44 -8.57
N THR A 37 20.18 13.66 -9.32
CA THR A 37 19.60 15.00 -9.52
C THR A 37 18.52 15.31 -8.50
N ASP A 38 18.16 16.58 -8.38
CA ASP A 38 17.00 17.03 -7.61
C ASP A 38 15.66 16.54 -8.19
N SER A 39 15.63 15.79 -9.30
CA SER A 39 14.38 15.13 -9.73
C SER A 39 14.06 13.91 -8.87
N VAL A 40 15.06 13.34 -8.18
CA VAL A 40 14.88 12.29 -7.17
C VAL A 40 14.68 12.95 -5.81
N ALA A 41 13.48 12.87 -5.25
CA ALA A 41 13.18 13.49 -3.96
C ALA A 41 13.71 12.64 -2.79
N TRP A 42 13.54 11.32 -2.87
CA TRP A 42 14.07 10.34 -1.93
C TRP A 42 13.94 8.93 -2.53
N GLU A 43 14.72 7.99 -1.98
CA GLU A 43 14.70 6.58 -2.36
C GLU A 43 14.86 5.66 -1.14
N LEU A 44 14.27 4.48 -1.23
CA LEU A 44 14.36 3.39 -0.28
C LEU A 44 14.75 2.12 -1.03
N THR A 45 15.78 1.43 -0.55
CA THR A 45 16.35 0.24 -1.21
C THR A 45 16.13 -1.05 -0.42
N ARG A 46 15.29 -1.02 0.60
CA ARG A 46 14.95 -2.16 1.46
C ARG A 46 13.46 -2.14 1.79
N ASP A 47 12.93 -3.33 2.05
CA ASP A 47 11.55 -3.54 2.52
C ASP A 47 10.47 -2.92 1.62
N THR A 48 10.68 -2.98 0.30
CA THR A 48 9.87 -2.31 -0.74
C THR A 48 8.81 -3.25 -1.34
N PRO A 49 7.78 -2.73 -2.05
CA PRO A 49 6.68 -3.54 -2.60
C PRO A 49 7.08 -4.37 -3.82
N ASP A 50 6.35 -5.46 -4.08
CA ASP A 50 6.48 -6.30 -5.29
C ASP A 50 5.21 -6.20 -6.18
N VAL A 51 4.11 -6.85 -5.76
CA VAL A 51 2.88 -6.94 -6.55
C VAL A 51 1.87 -5.84 -6.19
N ALA A 52 1.64 -5.64 -4.90
CA ALA A 52 0.70 -4.63 -4.41
C ALA A 52 1.24 -3.21 -4.67
N SER A 53 0.37 -2.33 -5.17
CA SER A 53 0.71 -0.93 -5.35
C SER A 53 0.77 -0.21 -4.00
N PRO A 54 1.63 0.81 -3.85
CA PRO A 54 1.60 1.68 -2.68
C PRO A 54 0.27 2.45 -2.60
N LEU A 55 -0.10 2.85 -1.39
CA LEU A 55 -1.24 3.74 -1.11
C LEU A 55 -0.72 5.09 -0.65
N LEU A 56 -1.08 6.14 -1.37
CA LEU A 56 -0.92 7.52 -0.91
C LEU A 56 -2.21 7.99 -0.22
N SER A 57 -2.12 8.35 1.07
CA SER A 57 -3.22 8.93 1.84
C SER A 57 -2.74 10.16 2.61
N GLY A 58 -3.17 11.36 2.18
CA GLY A 58 -2.63 12.61 2.69
C GLY A 58 -1.10 12.67 2.53
N GLU A 59 -0.37 12.90 3.62
CA GLU A 59 1.09 12.90 3.64
C GLU A 59 1.74 11.52 3.84
N ARG A 60 0.93 10.44 3.91
CA ARG A 60 1.40 9.10 4.25
C ARG A 60 1.42 8.21 3.02
N LEU A 61 2.51 7.47 2.88
CA LEU A 61 2.69 6.48 1.83
C LEU A 61 2.87 5.10 2.45
N TYR A 62 1.88 4.24 2.24
CA TYR A 62 1.85 2.87 2.75
C TYR A 62 2.24 1.88 1.66
N PHE A 63 3.07 0.89 1.99
CA PHE A 63 3.40 -0.20 1.08
C PHE A 63 3.80 -1.46 1.84
N TYR A 64 3.52 -2.62 1.25
CA TYR A 64 3.97 -3.89 1.79
C TYR A 64 5.44 -4.14 1.46
N LYS A 65 6.12 -4.91 2.29
CA LYS A 65 7.37 -5.57 1.88
C LYS A 65 7.04 -6.78 1.03
N ALA A 66 7.50 -6.75 -0.23
CA ALA A 66 7.28 -7.79 -1.23
C ALA A 66 5.80 -8.20 -1.33
N LYS A 67 5.49 -9.46 -0.99
CA LYS A 67 4.14 -10.04 -0.96
C LYS A 67 3.79 -10.55 0.43
N THR A 68 4.23 -9.85 1.48
CA THR A 68 4.11 -10.30 2.88
C THR A 68 3.16 -9.41 3.67
N GLY A 69 2.72 -9.88 4.84
CA GLY A 69 2.00 -9.06 5.84
C GLY A 69 2.89 -8.11 6.65
N LEU A 70 3.95 -7.55 6.04
CA LEU A 70 4.78 -6.49 6.62
C LEU A 70 4.43 -5.18 5.96
N LEU A 71 4.06 -4.17 6.74
CA LEU A 71 3.67 -2.86 6.25
C LEU A 71 4.72 -1.81 6.65
N THR A 72 5.05 -0.95 5.69
CA THR A 72 5.83 0.26 5.93
C THR A 72 4.93 1.47 5.67
N CYS A 73 5.09 2.51 6.48
CA CYS A 73 4.48 3.81 6.28
C CYS A 73 5.54 4.89 6.40
N VAL A 74 5.68 5.72 5.37
CA VAL A 74 6.63 6.84 5.34
C VAL A 74 5.90 8.16 5.06
N ASN A 75 6.54 9.26 5.45
CA ASN A 75 6.15 10.57 4.96
C ASN A 75 6.38 10.62 3.45
N ALA A 76 5.33 10.91 2.69
CA ALA A 76 5.36 10.89 1.24
C ALA A 76 6.29 11.97 0.66
N LYS A 77 6.56 13.06 1.37
CA LYS A 77 7.44 14.13 0.87
C LYS A 77 8.91 13.87 1.18
N THR A 78 9.22 13.31 2.34
CA THR A 78 10.60 13.16 2.83
C THR A 78 11.14 11.73 2.76
N GLY A 79 10.27 10.73 2.66
CA GLY A 79 10.65 9.32 2.76
C GLY A 79 10.96 8.86 4.19
N GLU A 80 10.84 9.75 5.18
CA GLU A 80 11.09 9.42 6.58
C GLU A 80 10.04 8.45 7.12
N PRO A 81 10.44 7.39 7.84
CA PRO A 81 9.50 6.39 8.30
C PRO A 81 8.67 6.90 9.48
N TYR A 82 7.37 6.67 9.41
CA TYR A 82 6.51 6.59 10.58
C TYR A 82 6.69 5.23 11.28
N PHE A 83 6.71 4.16 10.48
CA PHE A 83 7.11 2.82 10.89
C PHE A 83 7.59 2.01 9.68
N THR A 84 8.46 1.01 9.93
CA THR A 84 9.09 0.20 8.87
C THR A 84 8.87 -1.27 9.09
N ALA A 85 8.39 -1.97 8.06
CA ALA A 85 8.23 -3.41 8.04
C ALA A 85 7.61 -3.96 9.35
N GLU A 86 6.51 -3.34 9.77
CA GLU A 86 5.77 -3.76 10.95
C GLU A 86 4.81 -4.91 10.60
N ARG A 87 4.76 -5.93 11.46
CA ARG A 87 3.96 -7.13 11.24
C ARG A 87 2.49 -6.83 11.45
N ILE A 88 1.68 -7.07 10.43
CA ILE A 88 0.22 -7.11 10.57
C ILE A 88 -0.18 -8.53 11.02
N PRO A 89 -0.70 -8.71 12.24
CA PRO A 89 -1.13 -10.02 12.73
C PRO A 89 -2.21 -10.62 11.83
N GLY A 90 -2.11 -11.93 11.56
CA GLY A 90 -3.05 -12.65 10.71
C GLY A 90 -2.80 -12.49 9.20
N MET A 91 -1.87 -11.63 8.77
CA MET A 91 -1.48 -11.51 7.36
C MET A 91 -0.15 -12.21 7.08
N SER A 92 -0.11 -12.97 5.98
CA SER A 92 1.06 -13.73 5.54
C SER A 92 1.40 -13.50 4.07
N SER A 93 0.41 -13.26 3.20
CA SER A 93 0.59 -13.07 1.77
C SER A 93 -0.32 -11.97 1.21
N THR A 94 0.26 -11.02 0.48
CA THR A 94 -0.47 -9.83 -0.02
C THR A 94 -0.31 -9.65 -1.52
N TYR A 95 -1.44 -9.55 -2.23
CA TYR A 95 -1.53 -9.22 -3.66
C TYR A 95 -2.39 -7.97 -3.85
N ALA A 96 -3.51 -7.90 -3.13
CA ALA A 96 -4.34 -6.71 -3.02
C ALA A 96 -3.52 -5.53 -2.50
N SER A 97 -3.76 -4.35 -3.07
CA SER A 97 -3.14 -3.10 -2.62
C SER A 97 -3.86 -2.57 -1.37
N PRO A 98 -3.17 -1.86 -0.46
CA PRO A 98 -3.85 -1.12 0.59
C PRO A 98 -4.80 -0.08 -0.02
N ILE A 99 -5.92 0.20 0.65
CA ILE A 99 -6.82 1.30 0.30
C ILE A 99 -7.11 2.17 1.52
N ALA A 100 -7.36 3.46 1.31
CA ALA A 100 -7.85 4.36 2.35
C ALA A 100 -9.35 4.66 2.14
N ALA A 101 -10.14 4.57 3.21
CA ALA A 101 -11.52 5.03 3.23
C ALA A 101 -11.96 5.35 4.67
N GLY A 102 -12.74 6.42 4.86
CA GLY A 102 -13.35 6.73 6.17
C GLY A 102 -12.36 6.97 7.32
N GLY A 103 -11.12 7.40 7.04
CA GLY A 103 -10.07 7.57 8.07
C GLY A 103 -9.36 6.26 8.47
N TYR A 104 -9.58 5.19 7.72
CA TYR A 104 -8.95 3.89 7.92
C TYR A 104 -8.18 3.45 6.68
N VAL A 105 -7.22 2.56 6.88
CA VAL A 105 -6.56 1.80 5.82
C VAL A 105 -6.99 0.34 5.92
N TYR A 106 -7.42 -0.23 4.80
CA TYR A 106 -7.84 -1.62 4.68
C TYR A 106 -6.71 -2.41 4.02
N LEU A 107 -6.33 -3.51 4.67
CA LEU A 107 -5.22 -4.37 4.31
C LEU A 107 -5.75 -5.77 4.04
N THR A 108 -5.65 -6.25 2.80
CA THR A 108 -6.26 -7.52 2.39
C THR A 108 -5.20 -8.58 2.12
N ASP A 109 -5.32 -9.69 2.85
CA ASP A 109 -4.48 -10.89 2.68
C ASP A 109 -5.13 -11.86 1.69
N ARG A 110 -4.31 -12.63 0.99
CA ARG A 110 -4.77 -13.62 0.00
C ARG A 110 -5.72 -14.67 0.57
N SER A 111 -5.67 -14.94 1.87
CA SER A 111 -6.59 -15.85 2.55
C SER A 111 -8.03 -15.32 2.68
N GLY A 112 -8.27 -14.04 2.38
CA GLY A 112 -9.57 -13.40 2.59
C GLY A 112 -9.66 -12.58 3.87
N LYS A 113 -8.59 -12.52 4.67
CA LYS A 113 -8.53 -11.64 5.84
C LYS A 113 -8.41 -10.18 5.42
N ILE A 114 -9.22 -9.33 6.01
CA ILE A 114 -9.18 -7.87 5.84
C ILE A 114 -8.90 -7.25 7.21
N VAL A 115 -7.69 -6.76 7.40
CA VAL A 115 -7.29 -6.02 8.60
C VAL A 115 -7.50 -4.54 8.36
N VAL A 116 -8.16 -3.87 9.30
CA VAL A 116 -8.45 -2.44 9.27
C VAL A 116 -7.58 -1.75 10.31
N ILE A 117 -6.82 -0.75 9.87
CA ILE A 117 -5.99 0.08 10.74
C ILE A 117 -6.44 1.54 10.65
N LYS A 118 -6.14 2.34 11.66
CA LYS A 118 -6.28 3.81 11.52
C LYS A 118 -5.31 4.32 10.46
N ASP A 119 -5.76 5.28 9.65
CA ASP A 119 -4.89 6.04 8.77
C ASP A 119 -4.08 7.07 9.58
N ALA A 120 -3.02 6.58 10.22
CA ALA A 120 -2.18 7.35 11.12
C ALA A 120 -0.69 6.97 11.00
N GLY A 121 0.18 7.82 11.56
CA GLY A 121 1.62 7.58 11.66
C GLY A 121 2.03 6.54 12.72
N LYS A 122 1.08 5.79 13.27
CA LYS A 122 1.33 4.65 14.15
C LYS A 122 0.43 3.51 13.72
N LEU A 123 0.95 2.29 13.72
CA LEU A 123 0.12 1.11 13.49
C LEU A 123 -0.88 0.94 14.65
N GLU A 124 -2.17 1.08 14.34
CA GLU A 124 -3.26 0.83 15.28
C GLU A 124 -4.36 0.04 14.56
N ILE A 125 -4.49 -1.24 14.90
CA ILE A 125 -5.50 -2.14 14.36
C ILE A 125 -6.83 -1.90 15.08
N VAL A 126 -7.89 -1.69 14.30
CA VAL A 126 -9.24 -1.46 14.83
C VAL A 126 -10.20 -2.61 14.56
N ALA A 127 -9.94 -3.40 13.51
CA ALA A 127 -10.73 -4.59 13.20
C ALA A 127 -9.92 -5.60 12.38
N THR A 128 -10.33 -6.87 12.49
CA THR A 128 -9.89 -7.95 11.59
C THR A 128 -11.12 -8.73 11.17
N ASN A 129 -11.36 -8.78 9.86
CA ASN A 129 -12.49 -9.47 9.25
C ASN A 129 -11.98 -10.63 8.39
N ASP A 130 -12.87 -11.56 8.10
CA ASP A 130 -12.59 -12.70 7.23
C ASP A 130 -13.78 -12.90 6.30
N VAL A 131 -13.53 -12.86 4.98
CA VAL A 131 -14.60 -13.06 3.98
C VAL A 131 -14.84 -14.54 3.66
N GLY A 132 -14.04 -15.45 4.21
CA GLY A 132 -14.20 -16.91 4.07
C GLY A 132 -13.74 -17.48 2.72
N GLU A 133 -13.25 -16.64 1.80
CA GLU A 133 -12.79 -17.01 0.47
C GLU A 133 -11.47 -16.31 0.14
N PRO A 134 -10.58 -16.92 -0.68
CA PRO A 134 -9.36 -16.25 -1.13
C PRO A 134 -9.63 -14.93 -1.86
N VAL A 135 -8.77 -13.94 -1.66
CA VAL A 135 -8.90 -12.60 -2.28
C VAL A 135 -7.57 -12.14 -2.86
N ASP A 136 -7.51 -12.00 -4.19
CA ASP A 136 -6.35 -11.39 -4.87
C ASP A 136 -6.63 -9.94 -5.31
N ALA A 137 -7.91 -9.54 -5.36
CA ALA A 137 -8.33 -8.23 -5.84
C ALA A 137 -8.27 -7.16 -4.73
N THR A 138 -7.86 -5.95 -5.10
CA THR A 138 -7.96 -4.77 -4.23
C THR A 138 -9.43 -4.42 -3.98
N PRO A 139 -9.88 -4.26 -2.72
CA PRO A 139 -11.23 -3.79 -2.41
C PRO A 139 -11.51 -2.41 -3.01
N ALA A 140 -12.77 -2.14 -3.36
CA ALA A 140 -13.19 -0.88 -3.97
C ALA A 140 -14.19 -0.14 -3.04
N PRO A 141 -13.79 0.98 -2.42
CA PRO A 141 -14.70 1.81 -1.65
C PRO A 141 -15.53 2.71 -2.60
N VAL A 142 -16.86 2.74 -2.41
CA VAL A 142 -17.79 3.57 -3.19
C VAL A 142 -18.88 4.10 -2.26
N GLY A 143 -18.90 5.42 -2.03
CA GLY A 143 -19.82 6.02 -1.07
C GLY A 143 -19.60 5.47 0.34
N ASN A 144 -20.64 4.88 0.93
CA ASN A 144 -20.60 4.18 2.22
C ASN A 144 -20.46 2.65 2.08
N GLN A 145 -20.07 2.16 0.90
CA GLN A 145 -19.97 0.74 0.62
C GLN A 145 -18.53 0.34 0.32
N LEU A 146 -18.18 -0.89 0.68
CA LEU A 146 -16.91 -1.53 0.33
C LEU A 146 -17.19 -2.81 -0.46
N PHE A 147 -16.73 -2.84 -1.71
CA PHE A 147 -16.85 -4.01 -2.57
C PHE A 147 -15.58 -4.86 -2.51
N VAL A 148 -15.74 -6.18 -2.34
CA VAL A 148 -14.62 -7.13 -2.29
C VAL A 148 -14.88 -8.27 -3.28
N ARG A 149 -14.03 -8.39 -4.30
CA ARG A 149 -14.05 -9.52 -5.23
C ARG A 149 -13.13 -10.62 -4.69
N SER A 150 -13.70 -11.71 -4.20
CA SER A 150 -12.97 -12.93 -3.82
C SER A 150 -12.77 -13.84 -5.03
N ALA A 151 -12.37 -15.10 -4.80
CA ALA A 151 -12.28 -16.11 -5.84
C ALA A 151 -13.64 -16.37 -6.50
N ASP A 152 -14.68 -16.56 -5.70
CA ASP A 152 -15.97 -17.08 -6.19
C ASP A 152 -17.10 -16.04 -6.10
N SER A 153 -16.96 -15.05 -5.23
CA SER A 153 -18.01 -14.10 -4.89
C SER A 153 -17.62 -12.62 -5.13
N LEU A 154 -18.63 -11.75 -5.18
CA LEU A 154 -18.50 -10.30 -5.05
C LEU A 154 -19.31 -9.86 -3.83
N PHE A 155 -18.62 -9.47 -2.76
CA PHE A 155 -19.24 -9.00 -1.52
C PHE A 155 -19.43 -7.48 -1.58
N CYS A 156 -20.48 -7.00 -0.92
CA CYS A 156 -20.72 -5.60 -0.63
C CYS A 156 -20.95 -5.44 0.87
N PHE A 157 -20.09 -4.70 1.53
CA PHE A 157 -20.23 -4.34 2.94
C PHE A 157 -20.69 -2.89 3.04
N SER A 158 -21.71 -2.63 3.86
CA SER A 158 -22.21 -1.30 4.19
C SER A 158 -22.67 -1.29 5.64
N ASP A 159 -22.93 -0.09 6.17
CA ASP A 159 -23.65 0.08 7.44
C ASP A 159 -25.07 -0.52 7.40
#